data_AF-A0A8I2B7J9-F1
#
_entry.id   AF-A0A8I2B7J9-F1
#
_cell.length_a   1.000
_cell.length_b   1.000
_cell.length_c   1.000
_cell.angle_alpha   90.00
_cell.angle_beta   90.00
_cell.angle_gamma   90.00
#
_symmetry.space_group_name_H-M   'P 1'
#
loop_
_entity.id
_entity.type
_entity.pdbx_description
1 polymer ?
#
loop_
_entity_poly.entity_id
_entity_poly.type
_entity_poly.pdbx_seq_one_letter_code
_entity_poly.pdbx_strand_id
1 'polypeptide(L)' 'MISGILASPGIAFGKALLLKEDEIVLNRATLADSELDNEVARFLTGLTKASAQSVAIKQKAAVTLGEEKEA' A
#
# COMPACT_ATOMS: atom_id res chain seq x y z
N MET A 1 -19.64 -13.11 -23.31
CA MET A 1 -18.81 -14.12 -22.60
C MET A 1 -17.60 -13.40 -22.06
N ILE A 2 -17.27 -13.58 -20.77
CA ILE A 2 -16.02 -13.06 -20.20
C ILE A 2 -14.94 -14.12 -20.47
N SER A 3 -13.86 -13.75 -21.13
CA SER A 3 -12.73 -14.63 -21.46
C SER A 3 -11.43 -13.95 -21.03
N GLY A 4 -10.48 -14.72 -20.49
CA GLY A 4 -9.21 -14.22 -19.97
C GLY A 4 -8.09 -15.25 -20.15
N ILE A 5 -6.92 -14.97 -19.57
CA ILE A 5 -5.75 -15.86 -19.61
C ILE A 5 -5.77 -16.75 -18.36
N LEU A 6 -5.73 -18.07 -18.54
CA LEU A 6 -5.74 -19.02 -17.43
C LEU A 6 -4.35 -19.10 -16.78
N ALA A 7 -4.23 -18.61 -15.54
CA ALA A 7 -2.99 -18.67 -14.77
C ALA A 7 -2.82 -20.00 -14.01
N SER A 8 -3.92 -20.62 -13.57
CA SER A 8 -3.94 -21.90 -12.86
C SER A 8 -5.28 -22.63 -13.06
N PRO A 9 -5.31 -23.96 -13.25
CA PRO A 9 -6.55 -24.72 -13.42
C PRO A 9 -7.30 -24.89 -12.08
N GLY A 10 -8.64 -24.82 -12.11
CA GLY A 10 -9.49 -25.12 -10.95
C GLY A 10 -10.87 -24.44 -10.97
N ILE A 11 -11.72 -24.80 -10.00
CA ILE A 11 -13.03 -24.18 -9.76
C ILE A 11 -13.10 -23.83 -8.26
N ALA A 12 -13.51 -22.60 -7.94
CA ALA A 12 -13.69 -22.13 -6.56
C ALA A 12 -15.05 -21.42 -6.40
N PHE A 13 -15.68 -21.60 -5.24
CA PHE A 13 -16.93 -20.92 -4.86
C PHE A 13 -16.66 -19.99 -3.69
N GLY A 14 -17.03 -18.72 -3.80
CA GLY A 14 -16.78 -17.71 -2.77
C GLY A 14 -17.42 -16.36 -3.08
N LYS A 15 -17.34 -15.42 -2.13
CA LYS A 15 -17.77 -14.04 -2.33
C LYS A 15 -16.68 -13.27 -3.08
N ALA A 16 -17.08 -12.34 -3.93
CA ALA A 16 -16.14 -11.42 -4.58
C ALA A 16 -15.65 -10.37 -3.58
N LEU A 17 -14.33 -10.19 -3.48
CA LEU A 17 -13.70 -9.06 -2.81
C LEU A 17 -13.28 -8.05 -3.87
N LEU A 18 -14.01 -6.94 -3.98
CA LEU A 18 -13.71 -5.89 -4.95
C LEU A 18 -12.76 -4.85 -4.31
N LEU A 19 -11.53 -4.80 -4.82
CA LEU A 19 -10.55 -3.78 -4.43
C LEU A 19 -10.81 -2.51 -5.26
N LYS A 20 -11.09 -1.40 -4.58
CA LYS A 20 -11.17 -0.06 -5.17
C LYS A 20 -10.15 0.79 -4.45
N GLU A 21 -9.20 1.32 -5.20
CA GLU A 21 -8.19 2.24 -4.68
C GLU A 21 -8.68 3.68 -4.86
N ASP A 22 -8.32 4.53 -3.90
CA ASP A 22 -8.59 5.97 -3.98
C ASP A 22 -7.57 6.66 -4.89
N GLU A 23 -8.01 7.71 -5.58
CA GLU A 23 -7.12 8.51 -6.43
C GLU A 23 -6.18 9.36 -5.58
N ILE A 24 -4.88 9.31 -5.88
CA ILE A 24 -3.87 10.13 -5.21
C ILE A 24 -3.86 11.52 -5.85
N VAL A 25 -4.39 12.51 -5.14
CA VAL A 25 -4.38 13.92 -5.57
C VAL A 25 -3.26 14.68 -4.87
N LEU A 26 -2.35 15.26 -5.65
CA LEU A 26 -1.24 16.07 -5.14
C LEU A 26 -1.62 17.55 -5.12
N ASN A 27 -1.56 18.18 -3.94
CA ASN A 27 -1.70 19.63 -3.83
C ASN A 27 -0.41 20.32 -4.34
N ARG A 28 -0.56 21.21 -5.33
CA ARG A 28 0.55 21.97 -5.94
C ARG A 28 0.61 23.44 -5.51
N ALA A 29 -0.25 23.85 -4.56
CA ALA A 29 -0.24 25.21 -4.05
C ALA A 29 1.09 25.49 -3.32
N THR A 30 1.60 26.71 -3.46
CA THR A 30 2.74 27.20 -2.68
C THR A 30 2.32 27.37 -1.22
N LEU A 31 3.14 26.86 -0.30
CA LEU A 31 2.91 27.00 1.14
C LEU A 31 3.31 28.40 1.62
N ALA A 32 2.65 28.89 2.67
CA ALA A 32 3.13 30.03 3.43
C ALA A 32 4.18 29.60 4.46
N ASP A 33 5.09 30.50 4.85
CA ASP A 33 6.14 30.19 5.83
C ASP A 33 5.59 29.70 7.18
N SER A 34 4.40 30.17 7.57
CA SER A 34 3.72 29.73 8.80
C SER A 34 3.19 28.29 8.74
N GLU A 35 3.13 27.67 7.56
CA GLU A 35 2.63 26.30 7.37
C GLU A 35 3.77 25.28 7.26
N LEU A 36 5.01 25.74 7.14
CA LEU A 36 6.18 24.89 6.89
C LEU A 36 6.38 23.83 7.99
N ASP A 37 6.36 24.26 9.26
CA ASP A 37 6.54 23.35 10.40
C ASP A 37 5.43 22.29 10.48
N ASN A 38 4.20 22.67 10.12
CA ASN A 38 3.07 21.74 10.08
C ASN A 38 3.26 20.69 8.99
N GLU A 39 3.74 21.07 7.80
CA GLU A 39 3.94 20.13 6.71
C GLU A 39 5.12 19.18 7.00
N VAL A 40 6.19 19.67 7.63
CA VAL A 40 7.29 18.83 8.14
C VAL A 40 6.78 17.80 9.16
N ALA A 41 5.96 18.24 10.12
CA ALA A 41 5.38 17.34 11.12
C ALA A 41 4.46 16.28 10.48
N ARG A 42 3.64 16.68 9.50
CA ARG A 42 2.77 15.77 8.73
C ARG A 42 3.58 14.73 7.97
N PHE A 43 4.65 15.16 7.29
CA PHE A 43 5.54 14.27 6.56
C PHE A 43 6.21 13.24 7.49
N LEU A 44 6.80 13.68 8.61
CA LEU A 44 7.45 12.78 9.57
C LEU A 44 6.45 11.79 10.20
N THR A 45 5.23 12.25 10.49
CA THR A 45 4.15 11.38 10.98
C THR A 45 3.70 10.36 9.92
N GLY A 46 3.64 10.77 8.65
CA GLY A 46 3.34 9.86 7.54
C GLY A 46 4.45 8.82 7.35
N LEU A 47 5.71 9.27 7.37
CA LEU A 47 6.89 8.44 7.20
C LEU A 47 7.00 7.38 8.29
N THR A 48 6.80 7.75 9.55
CA THR A 48 6.84 6.80 10.68
C THR A 48 5.76 5.72 10.55
N LYS A 49 4.53 6.09 10.15
CA LYS A 49 3.46 5.12 9.89
C LYS A 49 3.79 4.19 8.72
N ALA A 50 4.26 4.74 7.61
CA ALA A 50 4.62 3.96 6.43
C ALA A 50 5.77 2.98 6.73
N SER A 51 6.80 3.44 7.44
CA SER A 51 7.92 2.59 7.87
C SER A 51 7.45 1.43 8.74
N ALA A 52 6.59 1.68 9.73
CA ALA A 52 6.02 0.62 10.58
C ALA A 52 5.20 -0.39 9.76
N GLN A 53 4.41 0.06 8.79
CA GLN A 53 3.65 -0.81 7.90
C GLN A 53 4.57 -1.68 7.02
N SER A 54 5.63 -1.09 6.46
CA SER A 54 6.62 -1.83 5.66
C SER A 54 7.32 -2.91 6.47
N VAL A 55 7.70 -2.62 7.73
CA VAL A 55 8.31 -3.61 8.63
C VAL A 55 7.33 -4.77 8.92
N ALA A 56 6.06 -4.46 9.17
CA ALA A 56 5.03 -5.47 9.40
C ALA A 56 4.81 -6.36 8.15
N ILE A 57 4.80 -5.76 6.96
CA ILE A 57 4.68 -6.49 5.69
C ILE A 57 5.90 -7.39 5.48
N LYS A 58 7.11 -6.87 5.71
CA LYS A 58 8.37 -7.62 5.62
C LYS A 58 8.36 -8.88 6.50
N GLN A 59 8.00 -8.74 7.77
CA GLN A 59 7.90 -9.87 8.69
C GLN A 59 6.86 -10.90 8.23
N LYS A 60 5.70 -10.44 7.75
CA LYS A 60 4.66 -11.33 7.23
C LYS A 60 5.10 -12.05 5.96
N ALA A 61 5.86 -11.38 5.10
CA ALA A 61 6.41 -11.97 3.88
C ALA A 61 7.41 -13.08 4.21
N ALA A 62 8.33 -12.85 5.15
CA ALA A 62 9.28 -13.87 5.62
C ALA A 62 8.58 -15.14 6.12
N VAL A 63 7.54 -14.98 6.95
CA VAL A 63 6.79 -16.12 7.52
C VAL A 63 5.96 -16.85 6.46
N THR A 64 5.34 -16.13 5.52
CA THR A 64 4.36 -16.72 4.59
C THR A 64 5.00 -17.25 3.30
N LEU A 65 6.06 -16.59 2.84
CA LEU A 65 6.68 -16.84 1.52
C LEU A 65 8.15 -17.27 1.61
N GLY A 66 8.76 -17.24 2.81
CA GLY A 66 10.16 -17.59 3.04
C GLY A 66 11.11 -16.38 3.05
N GLU A 67 12.34 -16.60 3.53
CA GLU A 67 13.37 -15.56 3.71
C GLU A 67 13.73 -14.81 2.40
N GLU A 68 13.56 -15.45 1.24
CA GLU A 68 13.81 -14.84 -0.08
C GLU A 68 12.88 -13.66 -0.40
N LYS A 69 11.74 -13.54 0.29
CA LYS A 69 10.76 -12.45 0.11
C LYS A 69 10.77 -11.44 1.26
N GLU A 70 11.81 -11.47 2.11
CA GLU A 70 11.98 -10.54 3.21
C GLU A 70 12.64 -9.20 2.78
N ALA A 71 13.27 -9.13 1.60
CA ALA A 71 13.99 -7.95 1.11
C ALA A 71 13.08 -6.84 0.55
#